data_AF-A0A6A5ST99-F1
#
_entry.id   AF-A0A6A5ST99-F1
#
_cell.length_a   1.000
_cell.length_b   1.000
_cell.length_c   1.000
_cell.angle_alpha   90.00
_cell.angle_beta   90.00
_cell.angle_gamma   90.00
#
_symmetry.space_group_name_H-M   'P 1'
#
loop_
_entity.id
_entity.type
_entity.pdbx_description
1 polymer ?
#
loop_
_entity_poly.entity_id
_entity_poly.type
_entity_poly.pdbx_seq_one_letter_code
_entity_poly.pdbx_strand_id
1 'polypeptide(L)'
;MSAGAAPITFTRFSAALSDLSVESLYAKYSELTNQLTHLESSNKQLEEFARENDDRDCYEALLENRVVMKRFEERKELIRNEVQDVRGLPWRPREEEGKVGETASTNGAMVHEQTNGTGSEGADGDDGVHL
;
A
#
# COMPACT_ATOMS: atom_id res chain seq x y z
N MET A 1 -16.24 4.10 17.69
CA MET A 1 -15.09 3.22 17.35
C MET A 1 -15.23 1.95 18.18
N SER A 2 -15.22 0.77 17.55
CA SER A 2 -15.56 -0.50 18.21
C SER A 2 -14.35 -1.05 18.98
N ALA A 3 -14.27 -0.75 20.27
CA ALA A 3 -13.26 -1.30 21.19
C ALA A 3 -13.56 -2.76 21.62
N GLY A 4 -14.60 -3.39 21.05
CA GLY A 4 -15.09 -4.72 21.45
C GLY A 4 -14.75 -5.86 20.50
N ALA A 5 -14.02 -5.62 19.40
CA ALA A 5 -13.62 -6.69 18.50
C ALA A 5 -12.41 -7.44 19.09
N ALA A 6 -12.65 -8.67 19.58
CA ALA A 6 -11.56 -9.54 20.02
C ALA A 6 -10.56 -9.74 18.86
N PRO A 7 -9.24 -9.62 19.12
CA PRO A 7 -8.23 -9.89 18.10
C PRO A 7 -8.44 -11.28 17.49
N ILE A 8 -8.39 -11.38 16.15
CA ILE A 8 -8.45 -12.68 15.48
C ILE A 8 -7.30 -13.55 15.94
N THR A 9 -7.62 -14.75 16.43
CA THR A 9 -6.61 -15.72 16.87
C THR A 9 -5.80 -16.21 15.69
N PHE A 10 -4.54 -16.58 15.94
CA PHE A 10 -3.65 -17.12 14.92
C PHE A 10 -4.27 -18.34 14.22
N THR A 11 -4.85 -19.27 14.98
CA THR A 11 -5.53 -20.47 14.46
C THR A 11 -6.73 -20.15 13.56
N ARG A 12 -7.53 -19.14 13.93
CA ARG A 12 -8.68 -18.75 13.10
C ARG A 12 -8.23 -18.07 11.82
N PHE A 13 -7.16 -17.28 11.89
CA PHE A 13 -6.55 -16.68 10.72
C PHE A 13 -6.02 -17.74 9.76
N SER A 14 -5.25 -18.72 10.23
CA SER A 14 -4.70 -19.79 9.39
C SER A 14 -5.78 -20.62 8.69
N ALA A 15 -6.84 -20.99 9.41
CA ALA A 15 -7.95 -21.77 8.85
C ALA A 15 -8.68 -21.03 7.71
N ALA A 16 -8.75 -19.69 7.78
CA ALA A 16 -9.42 -18.89 6.76
C ALA A 16 -8.59 -18.71 5.48
N LEU A 17 -7.26 -18.96 5.52
CA LEU A 17 -6.40 -18.74 4.35
C LEU A 17 -6.75 -19.67 3.18
N SER A 18 -7.15 -20.91 3.50
CA SER A 18 -7.51 -21.93 2.51
C SER A 18 -8.72 -21.54 1.66
N ASP A 19 -9.63 -20.71 2.21
CA ASP A 19 -10.85 -20.27 1.52
C ASP A 19 -10.63 -19.04 0.62
N LEU A 20 -9.46 -18.39 0.71
CA LEU A 20 -9.17 -17.16 -0.03
C LEU A 20 -8.58 -17.45 -1.41
N SER A 21 -8.86 -16.58 -2.38
CA SER A 21 -8.15 -16.58 -3.66
C SER A 21 -6.70 -16.13 -3.48
N VAL A 22 -5.82 -16.51 -4.42
CA VAL A 22 -4.40 -16.09 -4.40
C VAL A 22 -4.27 -14.57 -4.44
N GLU A 23 -5.13 -13.89 -5.20
CA GLU A 23 -5.15 -12.42 -5.25
C GLU A 23 -5.51 -11.81 -3.89
N SER A 24 -6.50 -12.37 -3.19
CA SER A 24 -6.85 -11.94 -1.83
C SER A 24 -5.72 -12.19 -0.82
N LEU A 25 -4.97 -13.30 -0.97
CA LEU A 25 -3.79 -13.58 -0.14
C LEU A 25 -2.69 -12.52 -0.35
N TYR A 26 -2.38 -12.17 -1.60
CA TYR A 26 -1.42 -11.10 -1.89
C TYR A 26 -1.90 -9.74 -1.40
N ALA A 27 -3.17 -9.40 -1.60
CA ALA A 27 -3.74 -8.17 -1.07
C ALA A 27 -3.61 -8.11 0.47
N LYS A 28 -3.86 -9.22 1.16
CA LYS A 28 -3.69 -9.30 2.62
C LYS A 28 -2.23 -9.17 3.04
N TYR A 29 -1.29 -9.75 2.30
CA TYR A 29 0.14 -9.62 2.58
C TYR A 29 0.60 -8.16 2.44
N SER A 30 0.16 -7.46 1.38
CA SER A 30 0.43 -6.03 1.18
C SER A 30 -0.18 -5.17 2.28
N GLU A 31 -1.43 -5.46 2.68
CA GLU A 31 -2.08 -4.77 3.80
C GLU A 31 -1.28 -4.91 5.11
N LEU A 32 -0.85 -6.13 5.45
CA LEU A 32 -0.04 -6.38 6.65
C LEU A 32 1.35 -5.71 6.56
N THR A 33 1.93 -5.65 5.37
CA THR A 33 3.21 -4.96 5.15
C THR A 33 3.07 -3.46 5.38
N ASN A 34 2.01 -2.85 4.85
CA ASN A 34 1.72 -1.44 5.09
C ASN A 34 1.46 -1.17 6.58
N GLN A 35 0.69 -2.03 7.25
CA GLN A 35 0.43 -1.90 8.69
C GLN A 35 1.72 -1.98 9.52
N LEU A 36 2.63 -2.90 9.20
CA LEU A 36 3.95 -2.98 9.84
C LEU A 36 4.77 -1.70 9.62
N THR A 37 4.88 -1.24 8.37
CA THR A 37 5.62 -0.01 8.03
C THR A 37 5.09 1.20 8.80
N HIS A 38 3.76 1.35 8.90
CA HIS A 38 3.15 2.43 9.66
C HIS A 38 3.41 2.30 11.16
N LEU A 39 3.31 1.08 11.71
CA LEU A 39 3.54 0.84 13.14
C LEU A 39 5.01 1.05 13.52
N GLU A 40 5.95 0.67 12.66
CA GLU A 40 7.39 0.95 12.82
C GLU A 40 7.67 2.45 12.88
N SER A 41 7.12 3.20 11.93
CA SER A 41 7.27 4.66 11.90
C SER A 41 6.66 5.31 13.15
N SER A 42 5.47 4.87 13.57
CA SER A 42 4.81 5.35 14.79
C SER A 42 5.63 5.01 16.05
N ASN A 43 6.20 3.81 16.12
CA ASN A 43 7.04 3.39 17.25
C ASN A 43 8.33 4.22 17.32
N LYS A 44 8.94 4.55 16.18
CA LYS A 44 10.12 5.41 16.16
C LYS A 44 9.84 6.80 16.74
N GLN A 45 8.70 7.39 16.36
CA GLN A 45 8.26 8.68 16.90
C GLN A 45 7.93 8.59 18.40
N LEU A 46 7.25 7.52 18.81
CA LEU A 46 6.90 7.30 20.21
C LEU A 46 8.15 7.04 21.07
N GLU A 47 9.18 6.39 20.54
CA GLU A 47 10.44 6.17 21.25
C GLU A 47 11.20 7.49 21.50
N GLU A 48 11.21 8.38 20.51
CA GLU A 48 11.80 9.72 20.65
C GLU A 48 11.05 10.51 21.74
N PHE A 49 9.72 10.55 21.67
CA PHE A 49 8.88 11.19 22.68
C PHE A 49 9.07 10.60 24.09
N ALA A 50 9.06 9.27 24.21
CA ALA A 50 9.22 8.58 25.50
C ALA A 50 10.56 8.91 26.16
N ARG A 51 11.63 8.98 25.36
CA ARG A 51 12.97 9.31 25.83
C ARG A 51 13.10 10.77 26.28
N GLU A 52 12.50 11.70 25.54
CA GLU A 52 12.53 13.12 25.87
C GLU A 52 11.75 13.45 27.14
N ASN A 53 10.67 12.72 27.40
CA ASN A 53 9.74 12.99 28.50
C ASN A 53 9.89 12.02 29.69
N ASP A 54 10.81 11.04 29.61
CA ASP A 54 10.95 9.93 30.58
C ASP A 54 9.60 9.26 30.88
N ASP A 55 8.79 9.05 29.84
CA ASP A 55 7.41 8.61 29.96
C ASP A 55 7.30 7.08 29.96
N ARG A 56 7.01 6.53 31.14
CA ARG A 56 6.85 5.10 31.38
C ARG A 56 5.69 4.49 30.59
N ASP A 57 4.56 5.18 30.46
CA ASP A 57 3.39 4.65 29.77
C ASP A 57 3.69 4.52 28.27
N CYS A 58 4.46 5.47 27.73
CA CYS A 58 4.95 5.38 26.36
C CYS A 58 5.92 4.19 26.15
N TYR A 59 6.78 3.88 27.12
CA TYR A 59 7.62 2.68 27.06
C TYR A 59 6.81 1.38 27.11
N GLU A 60 5.78 1.31 27.94
CA GLU A 60 4.89 0.16 28.01
C GLU A 60 4.13 -0.03 26.67
N ALA A 61 3.60 1.06 26.09
CA ALA A 61 2.97 1.03 24.77
C ALA A 61 3.92 0.55 23.66
N LEU A 62 5.20 0.94 23.68
CA LEU A 62 6.20 0.42 22.74
C LEU A 62 6.39 -1.09 22.85
N LEU A 63 6.39 -1.64 24.07
CA LEU A 63 6.51 -3.08 24.29
C LEU A 63 5.26 -3.82 23.77
N GLU A 64 4.07 -3.29 24.00
CA GLU A 64 2.83 -3.85 23.47
C GLU A 64 2.79 -3.83 21.94
N ASN A 65 3.18 -2.71 21.32
CA ASN A 65 3.25 -2.59 19.87
C ASN A 65 4.22 -3.59 19.26
N ARG A 66 5.35 -3.88 19.90
CA ARG A 66 6.28 -4.94 19.44
C ARG A 66 5.64 -6.32 19.44
N VAL A 67 4.74 -6.63 20.39
CA VAL A 67 3.98 -7.89 20.38
C VAL A 67 2.99 -7.91 19.21
N VAL A 68 2.36 -6.78 18.89
CA VAL A 68 1.47 -6.65 17.73
C VAL A 68 2.24 -6.85 16.43
N MET A 69 3.42 -6.25 16.29
CA MET A 69 4.29 -6.42 15.11
C MET A 69 4.65 -7.90 14.87
N LYS A 70 5.09 -8.61 15.92
CA LYS A 70 5.38 -10.06 15.82
C LYS A 70 4.19 -10.85 15.30
N ARG A 71 2.99 -10.56 15.78
CA ARG A 71 1.76 -11.22 15.31
C ARG A 71 1.45 -10.91 13.83
N PHE A 72 1.77 -9.71 13.35
CA PHE A 72 1.64 -9.38 11.92
C PHE A 72 2.68 -10.11 11.07
N GLU A 73 3.93 -10.21 11.53
CA GLU A 73 4.97 -10.99 10.86
C GLU A 73 4.60 -12.48 10.77
N GLU A 74 4.16 -13.08 11.88
CA GLU A 74 3.69 -14.48 11.91
C GLU A 74 2.55 -14.72 10.91
N ARG A 75 1.61 -13.77 10.79
CA ARG A 75 0.52 -13.85 9.80
C ARG A 75 1.00 -13.70 8.38
N LYS A 76 2.01 -12.84 8.12
CA LYS A 76 2.62 -12.71 6.78
C LYS A 76 3.28 -14.02 6.36
N GLU A 77 4.00 -14.67 7.27
CA GLU A 77 4.64 -15.95 7.00
C GLU A 77 3.61 -17.07 6.75
N LEU A 78 2.47 -17.08 7.46
CA LEU A 78 1.39 -18.00 7.13
C LEU A 78 0.84 -17.80 5.71
N ILE A 79 0.66 -16.55 5.27
CA ILE A 79 0.20 -16.27 3.90
C ILE A 79 1.24 -16.78 2.88
N ARG A 80 2.52 -16.57 3.17
CA ARG A 80 3.62 -17.06 2.34
C ARG A 80 3.58 -18.59 2.21
N ASN A 81 3.49 -19.29 3.34
CA ASN A 81 3.47 -20.75 3.38
C ASN A 81 2.21 -21.32 2.70
N GLU A 82 1.05 -20.66 2.86
CA GLU A 82 -0.18 -21.05 2.13
C GLU A 82 0.03 -20.99 0.60
N VAL A 83 0.69 -19.96 0.09
CA VAL A 83 0.94 -19.84 -1.36
C VAL A 83 2.01 -20.82 -1.84
N GLN A 84 3.13 -20.92 -1.13
CA GLN A 84 4.31 -21.69 -1.57
C GLN A 84 4.16 -23.19 -1.29
N ASP A 85 3.85 -23.55 -0.05
CA ASP A 85 3.92 -24.93 0.41
C ASP A 85 2.58 -25.66 0.22
N VAL A 86 1.47 -24.98 0.50
CA VAL A 86 0.12 -25.60 0.39
C VAL A 86 -0.37 -25.60 -1.05
N ARG A 87 -0.26 -24.46 -1.75
CA ARG A 87 -0.74 -24.34 -3.14
C ARG A 87 0.32 -24.67 -4.19
N GLY A 88 1.59 -24.77 -3.80
CA GLY A 88 2.70 -25.08 -4.73
C GLY A 88 2.98 -23.97 -5.74
N LEU A 89 2.58 -22.73 -5.46
CA LEU A 89 2.75 -21.60 -6.36
C LEU A 89 4.01 -20.80 -6.01
N PRO A 90 4.73 -20.25 -7.01
CA PRO A 90 5.85 -19.37 -6.72
C PRO A 90 5.35 -18.11 -6.00
N TRP A 91 6.08 -17.69 -4.96
CA TRP A 91 5.78 -16.45 -4.25
C TRP A 91 6.10 -15.23 -5.13
N ARG A 92 5.06 -14.54 -5.60
CA ARG A 92 5.18 -13.32 -6.41
C ARG A 92 4.08 -12.32 -6.02
N PRO A 93 4.28 -11.55 -4.94
CA PRO A 93 3.36 -10.47 -4.60
C PRO A 93 3.34 -9.42 -5.71
N ARG A 94 2.16 -8.89 -5.98
CA ARG A 94 1.90 -7.93 -7.07
C ARG A 94 2.76 -6.65 -7.03
N GLU A 95 3.38 -6.33 -5.89
CA GLU A 95 4.28 -5.18 -5.74
C GLU A 95 5.52 -5.25 -6.65
N GLU A 96 5.89 -6.43 -7.15
CA GLU A 96 6.98 -6.59 -8.13
C GLU A 96 6.55 -6.37 -9.60
N GLU A 97 5.25 -6.32 -9.91
CA GLU A 97 4.75 -6.08 -11.28
C GLU A 97 4.84 -4.59 -11.70
N GLY A 98 5.41 -3.73 -10.85
CA GLY A 98 5.71 -2.32 -11.14
C GLY A 98 7.05 -2.07 -11.84
N LYS A 99 7.88 -3.10 -12.07
CA LYS A 99 9.05 -3.02 -12.94
C LYS A 99 8.83 -3.85 -14.21
N VAL A 100 7.90 -3.40 -15.04
CA VAL A 100 7.91 -3.80 -16.46
C VAL A 100 9.23 -3.34 -17.06
N GLY A 101 10.10 -4.30 -17.35
CA GLY A 101 11.39 -4.08 -17.98
C GLY A 101 11.22 -3.37 -19.31
N GLU A 102 11.84 -2.21 -19.41
CA GLU A 102 12.23 -1.59 -20.65
C GLU A 102 13.25 -2.51 -21.36
N THR A 103 12.76 -3.41 -22.22
CA THR A 103 13.56 -4.03 -23.29
C THR A 103 12.67 -4.40 -24.47
N ALA A 104 12.64 -3.47 -25.43
CA ALA A 104 12.67 -3.63 -26.89
C ALA A 104 11.80 -4.71 -27.58
N SER A 105 10.86 -4.25 -28.41
CA SER A 105 10.92 -4.58 -29.84
C SER A 105 10.31 -3.47 -30.70
N THR A 106 10.96 -3.26 -31.84
CA THR A 106 10.95 -2.07 -32.70
C THR A 106 10.02 -2.18 -33.91
N ASN A 107 9.66 -0.99 -34.42
CA ASN A 107 9.31 -0.64 -35.82
C ASN A 107 7.89 -0.87 -36.36
N GLY A 108 7.24 0.27 -36.65
CA GLY A 108 6.14 0.43 -37.58
C GLY A 108 5.79 1.91 -37.77
N ALA A 109 6.62 2.64 -38.51
CA ALA A 109 6.42 4.06 -38.85
C ALA A 109 5.50 4.24 -40.09
N MET A 110 4.55 5.18 -40.01
CA MET A 110 4.20 6.21 -41.02
C MET A 110 2.90 6.91 -40.59
N VAL A 111 2.94 8.14 -40.06
CA VAL A 111 2.83 9.44 -40.77
C VAL A 111 1.52 9.60 -41.55
N HIS A 112 0.60 10.43 -41.05
CA HIS A 112 0.02 11.49 -41.88
C HIS A 112 -0.35 12.71 -41.05
N GLU A 113 0.19 13.83 -41.50
CA GLU A 113 0.11 15.19 -40.99
C GLU A 113 -0.92 16.00 -41.82
N GLN A 114 -1.31 17.18 -41.29
CA GLN A 114 -2.06 18.30 -41.92
C GLN A 114 -3.60 18.13 -42.03
N THR A 115 -4.49 19.13 -41.84
CA THR A 115 -4.38 20.61 -41.79
C THR A 115 -5.70 21.24 -41.30
N ASN A 116 -5.57 22.34 -40.54
CA ASN A 116 -6.28 23.64 -40.54
C ASN A 116 -7.78 23.79 -40.91
N GLY A 117 -8.50 24.60 -40.10
CA GLY A 117 -9.89 25.01 -40.33
C GLY A 117 -10.31 26.26 -39.52
N THR A 118 -9.86 27.41 -40.01
CA THR A 118 -10.31 28.82 -39.83
C THR A 118 -11.74 29.12 -39.36
N GLY A 119 -11.83 30.17 -38.53
CA GLY A 119 -12.94 31.16 -38.42
C GLY A 119 -12.72 32.05 -37.18
N SER A 120 -12.07 33.24 -37.20
CA SER A 120 -12.52 34.57 -37.70
C SER A 120 -13.97 34.87 -37.27
N GLU A 121 -14.34 35.94 -36.56
CA GLU A 121 -14.01 37.38 -36.57
C GLU A 121 -14.30 37.96 -35.16
N GLY A 122 -13.54 38.92 -34.63
CA GLY A 122 -13.80 40.38 -34.75
C GLY A 122 -14.72 40.86 -33.60
N ALA A 123 -14.54 41.99 -32.91
CA ALA A 123 -13.66 43.14 -33.04
C ALA A 123 -13.72 43.96 -31.73
N ASP A 124 -12.71 44.82 -31.57
CA ASP A 124 -12.50 45.86 -30.56
C ASP A 124 -13.69 46.75 -30.16
N GLY A 125 -13.55 47.36 -28.97
CA GLY A 125 -14.32 48.51 -28.48
C GLY A 125 -14.35 48.53 -26.95
N ASP A 126 -13.30 49.00 -26.27
CA ASP A 126 -13.08 50.41 -25.89
C ASP A 126 -13.95 50.90 -24.71
N ASP A 127 -13.22 51.36 -23.70
CA ASP A 127 -13.53 52.29 -22.60
C ASP A 127 -14.85 52.28 -21.81
N GLY A 128 -14.70 52.29 -20.47
CA GLY A 128 -15.78 52.56 -19.54
C GLY A 128 -15.40 52.46 -18.06
N VAL A 129 -14.51 53.33 -17.59
CA VAL A 129 -14.29 53.60 -16.15
C VAL A 129 -15.50 54.30 -15.53
N HIS A 130 -15.94 53.83 -14.37
CA HIS A 130 -16.79 54.61 -13.45
C HIS A 130 -16.16 54.62 -12.05
N LEU A 131 -15.38 55.68 -11.80
CA LEU A 131 -15.30 56.42 -10.54
C LEU A 131 -15.60 57.89 -10.85
#